data_AF-A0A1G5WHG3-F1
#
_entry.id   AF-A0A1G5WHG3-F1
#
_cell.length_a   1.000
_cell.length_b   1.000
_cell.length_c   1.000
_cell.angle_alpha   90.00
_cell.angle_beta   90.00
_cell.angle_gamma   90.00
#
_symmetry.space_group_name_H-M   'P 1'
#
loop_
_entity.id
_entity.type
_entity.pdbx_description
1 polymer ?
#
loop_
_entity_poly.entity_id
_entity_poly.type
_entity_poly.pdbx_seq_one_letter_code
_entity_poly.pdbx_strand_id
1 'polypeptide(L)'
;MTSSLTDSLTSSAELNDKNMDLIYEEIKEFLHLYFFKGYISNNLNKSIEDLFDLSHDDLNTLKAIHFLLSDEVKNLVEIIPMLIRNLSHSTRKETEEFHGQVKGRIDWNQTIKARFSQGYDDKSLFVCQPPSKYYDLEENQLLKFILNKIIFLKRNFVDFIFLNELNLEKIDSKDWQESISNIYQMTKKTLKKVYFDDISSIKEVKSKHLRKTYKNRNQLYHLVAKAYILYEDLFINDDIEILRNLVENRIIKAANPDKLYEIYVFFNLIKTLPENKNLKLLYSGNDYAVISSVGDVEITIYYQKTPQMLKEVSQYLEILDNYEINKSVKSPDVIIEFKKDEDVFYRLVEVKNSSETSYVRESLYKVMGYYKDFERSYKFTSKYPIVLVMWGGISLSEGYSPFNDKIIILNRLEFINNLEKMIKLIN
;
A
#
# COMPACT_ATOMS: atom_id res chain seq x y z
N MET A 1 -13.07 -22.37 -20.83
CA MET A 1 -13.96 -22.76 -19.70
C MET A 1 -14.36 -21.50 -18.91
N THR A 2 -15.02 -20.55 -19.57
CA THR A 2 -15.29 -19.20 -19.03
C THR A 2 -16.77 -18.92 -18.81
N SER A 3 -17.67 -19.88 -19.06
CA SER A 3 -19.12 -19.64 -19.07
C SER A 3 -19.88 -20.16 -17.83
N SER A 4 -19.22 -20.67 -16.78
CA SER A 4 -19.93 -21.28 -15.63
C SER A 4 -19.95 -20.45 -14.35
N LEU A 5 -19.21 -19.34 -14.27
CA LEU A 5 -19.17 -18.49 -13.06
C LEU A 5 -20.17 -17.32 -13.12
N THR A 6 -20.50 -16.85 -14.33
CA THR A 6 -21.47 -15.77 -14.57
C THR A 6 -22.90 -16.13 -14.13
N ASP A 7 -23.24 -17.42 -14.07
CA ASP A 7 -24.58 -17.89 -13.72
C ASP A 7 -24.84 -17.97 -12.20
N SER A 8 -23.80 -17.83 -11.36
CA SER A 8 -23.92 -17.99 -9.90
C SER A 8 -24.40 -16.74 -9.15
N LEU A 9 -24.32 -15.56 -9.78
CA LEU A 9 -24.84 -14.31 -9.24
C LEU A 9 -26.21 -14.02 -9.85
N THR A 10 -27.28 -14.51 -9.21
CA THR A 10 -28.66 -14.20 -9.59
C THR A 10 -28.82 -12.71 -9.83
N SER A 11 -29.46 -12.34 -10.94
CA SER A 11 -29.59 -10.93 -11.40
C SER A 11 -30.34 -10.01 -10.44
N SER A 12 -30.93 -10.55 -9.37
CA SER A 12 -31.82 -9.82 -8.44
C SER A 12 -31.25 -9.55 -7.06
N ALA A 13 -30.20 -10.26 -6.59
CA ALA A 13 -29.69 -10.10 -5.23
C ALA A 13 -28.45 -9.20 -5.21
N GLU A 14 -28.52 -8.05 -4.53
CA GLU A 14 -27.41 -7.10 -4.33
C GLU A 14 -26.16 -7.77 -3.74
N LEU A 15 -24.99 -7.18 -4.00
CA LEU A 15 -23.76 -7.65 -3.39
C LEU A 15 -23.83 -7.41 -1.88
N ASN A 16 -23.59 -8.47 -1.11
CA ASN A 16 -23.58 -8.47 0.33
C ASN A 16 -22.47 -9.40 0.84
N ASP A 17 -22.22 -9.39 2.13
CA ASP A 17 -21.12 -10.14 2.75
C ASP A 17 -21.11 -11.65 2.41
N LYS A 18 -22.26 -12.24 2.05
CA LYS A 18 -22.37 -13.67 1.74
C LYS A 18 -21.98 -14.03 0.30
N ASN A 19 -21.93 -13.06 -0.62
CA ASN A 19 -21.62 -13.31 -2.04
C ASN A 19 -20.40 -12.54 -2.56
N MET A 20 -19.70 -11.77 -1.72
CA MET A 20 -18.46 -11.06 -2.09
C MET A 20 -17.39 -11.98 -2.69
N ASP A 21 -17.29 -13.22 -2.19
CA ASP A 21 -16.27 -14.18 -2.65
C ASP A 21 -16.42 -14.53 -4.15
N LEU A 22 -17.64 -14.50 -4.70
CA LEU A 22 -17.85 -14.75 -6.14
C LEU A 22 -17.23 -13.65 -7.01
N ILE A 23 -17.42 -12.39 -6.61
CA ILE A 23 -16.81 -11.25 -7.31
C ILE A 23 -15.30 -11.28 -7.13
N TYR A 24 -14.80 -11.58 -5.93
CA TYR A 24 -13.37 -11.72 -5.70
C TYR A 24 -12.72 -12.73 -6.63
N GLU A 25 -13.35 -13.88 -6.87
CA GLU A 25 -12.84 -14.89 -7.80
C GLU A 25 -12.75 -14.37 -9.25
N GLU A 26 -13.62 -13.47 -9.67
CA GLU A 26 -13.61 -12.90 -11.02
C GLU A 26 -12.53 -11.81 -11.21
N ILE A 27 -12.16 -11.10 -10.15
CA ILE A 27 -11.19 -10.00 -10.19
C ILE A 27 -9.85 -10.30 -9.51
N LYS A 28 -9.68 -11.49 -8.94
CA LYS A 28 -8.51 -11.86 -8.13
C LYS A 28 -7.17 -11.61 -8.81
N GLU A 29 -7.13 -11.75 -10.13
CA GLU A 29 -5.93 -11.53 -10.93
C GLU A 29 -5.46 -10.08 -10.95
N PHE A 30 -6.31 -9.12 -10.56
CA PHE A 30 -5.96 -7.69 -10.49
C PHE A 30 -5.97 -7.12 -9.07
N LEU A 31 -6.42 -7.89 -8.07
CA LEU A 31 -6.50 -7.41 -6.68
C LEU A 31 -5.14 -7.00 -6.11
N HIS A 32 -4.05 -7.54 -6.64
CA HIS A 32 -2.70 -7.14 -6.29
C HIS A 32 -2.39 -5.65 -6.61
N LEU A 33 -3.21 -4.99 -7.44
CA LEU A 33 -3.09 -3.56 -7.74
C LEU A 33 -3.81 -2.70 -6.70
N TYR A 34 -4.68 -3.27 -5.87
CA TYR A 34 -5.57 -2.52 -4.99
C TYR A 34 -4.94 -2.24 -3.61
N PHE A 35 -4.72 -0.96 -3.30
CA PHE A 35 -4.09 -0.48 -2.06
C PHE A 35 -4.88 0.62 -1.33
N PHE A 36 -6.21 0.59 -1.42
CA PHE A 36 -7.06 1.36 -0.48
C PHE A 36 -7.30 0.56 0.81
N LYS A 37 -8.10 1.11 1.73
CA LYS A 37 -8.53 0.41 2.95
C LYS A 37 -9.11 -0.97 2.67
N GLY A 38 -8.77 -1.92 3.54
CA GLY A 38 -9.10 -3.32 3.35
C GLY A 38 -8.43 -4.26 4.37
N TYR A 39 -8.81 -5.53 4.34
CA TYR A 39 -8.22 -6.56 5.18
C TYR A 39 -7.38 -7.53 4.36
N ILE A 40 -6.34 -8.09 4.98
CA ILE A 40 -5.45 -9.07 4.33
C ILE A 40 -6.15 -10.42 4.32
N SER A 41 -6.20 -11.07 3.16
CA SER A 41 -6.71 -12.43 2.99
C SER A 41 -5.59 -13.38 2.59
N ASN A 42 -5.46 -14.48 3.34
CA ASN A 42 -4.49 -15.54 3.08
C ASN A 42 -5.10 -16.77 2.38
N ASN A 43 -6.37 -16.69 1.98
CA ASN A 43 -7.14 -17.85 1.47
C ASN A 43 -7.29 -17.86 -0.06
N LEU A 44 -6.80 -16.84 -0.77
CA LEU A 44 -6.92 -16.70 -2.22
C LEU A 44 -5.63 -17.13 -2.92
N ASN A 45 -5.31 -18.43 -2.87
CA ASN A 45 -4.11 -18.94 -3.52
C ASN A 45 -4.36 -19.10 -5.03
N LYS A 46 -3.85 -18.19 -5.86
CA LYS A 46 -3.79 -18.38 -7.32
C LYS A 46 -2.41 -17.98 -7.84
N SER A 47 -1.87 -18.79 -8.75
CA SER A 47 -0.69 -18.43 -9.54
C SER A 47 -0.99 -17.16 -10.34
N ILE A 48 -0.24 -16.09 -10.10
CA ILE A 48 -0.22 -14.89 -10.93
C ILE A 48 0.76 -15.18 -12.06
N GLU A 49 0.22 -15.49 -13.24
CA GLU A 49 0.99 -15.86 -14.43
C GLU A 49 1.91 -14.70 -14.88
N ASP A 50 1.39 -13.47 -14.86
CA ASP A 50 2.14 -12.25 -15.16
C ASP A 50 2.26 -11.36 -13.91
N LEU A 51 3.44 -11.34 -13.27
CA LEU A 51 3.78 -10.29 -12.31
C LEU A 51 4.31 -9.07 -13.06
N PHE A 52 3.36 -8.26 -13.53
CA PHE A 52 3.46 -6.80 -13.71
C PHE A 52 4.34 -6.22 -14.84
N ASP A 53 3.71 -5.41 -15.69
CA ASP A 53 4.30 -4.25 -16.41
C ASP A 53 4.17 -2.97 -15.54
N LEU A 54 4.55 -3.04 -14.25
CA LEU A 54 4.50 -1.88 -13.33
C LEU A 54 5.71 -0.96 -13.49
N SER A 55 5.53 0.31 -13.12
CA SER A 55 6.65 1.21 -12.93
C SER A 55 7.59 0.75 -11.81
N HIS A 56 8.87 1.14 -11.87
CA HIS A 56 9.85 0.78 -10.83
C HIS A 56 9.42 1.25 -9.44
N ASP A 57 8.82 2.44 -9.34
CA ASP A 57 8.34 3.01 -8.09
C ASP A 57 7.15 2.21 -7.53
N ASP A 58 6.17 1.88 -8.38
CA ASP A 58 5.03 1.04 -8.01
C ASP A 58 5.48 -0.37 -7.57
N LEU A 59 6.46 -0.96 -8.26
CA LEU A 59 7.02 -2.25 -7.86
C LEU A 59 7.71 -2.18 -6.50
N ASN A 60 8.46 -1.10 -6.22
CA ASN A 60 9.09 -0.90 -4.91
C ASN A 60 8.04 -0.66 -3.81
N THR A 61 6.96 0.05 -4.11
CA THR A 61 5.81 0.20 -3.20
C THR A 61 5.15 -1.14 -2.90
N LEU A 62 4.90 -1.95 -3.93
CA LEU A 62 4.37 -3.29 -3.77
C LEU A 62 5.28 -4.14 -2.86
N LYS A 63 6.58 -4.20 -3.16
CA LYS A 63 7.58 -4.89 -2.33
C LYS A 63 7.55 -4.38 -0.88
N ALA A 64 7.51 -3.06 -0.69
CA ALA A 64 7.50 -2.44 0.64
C ALA A 64 6.26 -2.85 1.45
N ILE A 65 5.07 -2.82 0.85
CA ILE A 65 3.84 -3.19 1.54
C ILE A 65 3.86 -4.67 1.91
N HIS A 66 4.18 -5.57 0.97
CA HIS A 66 4.18 -7.01 1.23
C HIS A 66 5.30 -7.47 2.15
N PHE A 67 6.44 -6.77 2.18
CA PHE A 67 7.50 -6.95 3.17
C PHE A 67 7.04 -6.52 4.56
N LEU A 68 6.50 -5.31 4.71
CA LEU A 68 6.06 -4.78 6.00
C LEU A 68 4.91 -5.59 6.61
N LEU A 69 4.07 -6.19 5.77
CA LEU A 69 2.96 -7.06 6.19
C LEU A 69 3.36 -8.54 6.35
N SER A 70 4.62 -8.88 6.07
CA SER A 70 5.09 -10.26 6.13
C SER A 70 5.11 -10.80 7.55
N ASP A 71 5.02 -12.12 7.67
CA ASP A 71 5.08 -12.80 8.96
C ASP A 71 6.47 -12.63 9.59
N GLU A 72 7.54 -12.56 8.80
CA GLU A 72 8.90 -12.29 9.29
C GLU A 72 8.99 -10.94 10.00
N VAL A 73 8.40 -9.89 9.43
CA VAL A 73 8.39 -8.55 10.04
C VAL A 73 7.45 -8.50 11.24
N LYS A 74 6.25 -9.08 11.14
CA LYS A 74 5.29 -9.15 12.26
C LYS A 74 5.89 -9.89 13.46
N ASN A 75 6.42 -11.10 13.24
CA ASN A 75 7.06 -11.90 14.27
C ASN A 75 8.26 -11.17 14.90
N LEU A 76 9.07 -10.46 14.09
CA LEU A 76 10.16 -9.63 14.61
C LEU A 76 9.63 -8.54 15.54
N VAL A 77 8.60 -7.79 15.12
CA VAL A 77 8.05 -6.68 15.90
C VAL A 77 7.41 -7.15 17.21
N GLU A 78 6.73 -8.29 17.20
CA GLU A 78 6.14 -8.89 18.39
C GLU A 78 7.18 -9.26 19.45
N ILE A 79 8.34 -9.79 19.04
CA ILE A 79 9.39 -10.21 19.97
C ILE A 79 10.32 -9.08 20.42
N ILE A 80 10.28 -7.90 19.77
CA ILE A 80 11.14 -6.76 20.10
C ILE A 80 11.17 -6.46 21.61
N PRO A 81 10.04 -6.35 22.34
CA PRO A 81 10.07 -6.04 23.77
C PRO A 81 10.89 -7.05 24.58
N MET A 82 10.80 -8.34 24.25
CA MET A 82 11.57 -9.41 24.88
C MET A 82 13.04 -9.37 24.45
N LEU A 83 13.30 -9.15 23.16
CA LEU A 83 14.65 -9.07 22.60
C LEU A 83 15.45 -7.93 23.23
N ILE A 84 14.84 -6.77 23.45
CA ILE A 84 15.52 -5.63 24.09
C ILE A 84 15.83 -5.89 25.56
N ARG A 85 14.94 -6.56 26.31
CA ARG A 85 15.21 -6.93 27.70
C ARG A 85 16.42 -7.88 27.80
N ASN A 86 16.59 -8.73 26.80
CA ASN A 86 17.65 -9.73 26.71
C ASN A 86 18.61 -9.44 25.55
N LEU A 87 18.96 -8.16 25.35
CA LEU A 87 19.84 -7.76 24.26
C LEU A 87 21.22 -8.39 24.45
N SER A 88 21.77 -8.94 23.37
CA SER A 88 23.06 -9.61 23.42
C SER A 88 24.13 -8.58 23.77
N HIS A 89 25.00 -8.95 24.70
CA HIS A 89 26.10 -8.10 25.11
C HIS A 89 27.35 -8.95 25.32
N SER A 90 28.49 -8.35 25.01
CA SER A 90 29.78 -8.84 25.48
C SER A 90 30.19 -8.03 26.70
N THR A 91 31.18 -8.52 27.43
CA THR A 91 31.80 -7.75 28.50
C THR A 91 33.13 -7.21 28.00
N ARG A 92 33.27 -5.89 27.97
CA ARG A 92 34.58 -5.25 27.79
C ARG A 92 35.18 -4.94 29.14
N LYS A 93 36.50 -4.96 29.19
CA LYS A 93 37.29 -4.55 30.34
C LYS A 93 38.12 -3.39 29.86
N GLU A 94 37.65 -2.19 30.15
CA GLU A 94 38.41 -0.98 29.88
C GLU A 94 39.17 -0.61 31.15
N THR A 95 40.39 -0.14 30.97
CA THR A 95 41.27 0.22 32.08
C THR A 95 40.99 1.67 32.43
N GLU A 96 40.45 1.93 33.61
CA GLU A 96 40.10 3.25 34.10
C GLU A 96 40.82 3.56 35.42
N GLU A 97 41.18 4.83 35.61
CA GLU A 97 41.77 5.33 36.85
C GLU A 97 40.65 5.76 37.83
N PHE A 98 40.72 5.24 39.04
CA PHE A 98 39.79 5.57 40.12
C PHE A 98 40.55 6.11 41.33
N HIS A 99 40.00 7.14 41.95
CA HIS A 99 40.55 7.74 43.17
C HIS A 99 39.64 7.38 44.35
N GLY A 100 40.22 6.83 45.41
CA GLY A 100 39.52 6.49 46.66
C GLY A 100 38.48 5.37 46.57
N GLN A 101 38.30 4.75 45.39
CA GLN A 101 37.35 3.66 45.16
C GLN A 101 37.95 2.61 44.22
N VAL A 102 37.58 1.35 44.42
CA VAL A 102 37.99 0.23 43.56
C VAL A 102 36.76 -0.32 42.85
N LYS A 103 36.74 -0.26 41.52
CA LYS A 103 35.65 -0.81 40.70
C LYS A 103 36.17 -1.94 39.82
N GLY A 104 35.87 -3.18 40.21
CA GLY A 104 36.31 -4.38 39.49
C GLY A 104 37.73 -4.82 39.88
N ARG A 105 38.44 -5.47 38.95
CA ARG A 105 39.78 -5.99 39.20
C ARG A 105 40.80 -4.87 39.11
N ILE A 106 41.70 -4.77 40.09
CA ILE A 106 42.83 -3.85 40.06
C ILE A 106 43.91 -4.41 39.13
N ASP A 107 44.41 -3.57 38.22
CA ASP A 107 45.66 -3.81 37.50
C ASP A 107 46.80 -3.20 38.33
N TRP A 108 47.44 -4.02 39.16
CA TRP A 108 48.51 -3.57 40.04
C TRP A 108 49.72 -3.02 39.27
N ASN A 109 50.03 -3.58 38.10
CA ASN A 109 51.16 -3.14 37.30
C ASN A 109 50.91 -1.73 36.75
N GLN A 110 49.72 -1.48 36.21
CA GLN A 110 49.32 -0.15 35.75
C GLN A 110 49.17 0.83 36.93
N THR A 111 48.60 0.39 38.05
CA THR A 111 48.43 1.22 39.26
C THR A 111 49.76 1.72 39.79
N ILE A 112 50.76 0.83 39.91
CA ILE A 112 52.10 1.20 40.37
C ILE A 112 52.74 2.19 39.40
N LYS A 113 52.63 1.97 38.08
CA LYS A 113 53.14 2.91 37.06
C LYS A 113 52.47 4.29 37.15
N ALA A 114 51.13 4.32 37.24
CA ALA A 114 50.37 5.56 37.31
C ALA A 114 50.74 6.37 38.57
N ARG A 115 50.82 5.70 39.73
CA ARG A 115 51.30 6.34 40.98
C ARG A 115 52.72 6.85 40.86
N PHE A 116 53.62 6.07 40.28
CA PHE A 116 55.01 6.50 40.09
C PHE A 116 55.11 7.72 39.17
N SER A 117 54.34 7.76 38.08
CA SER A 117 54.32 8.89 37.16
C SER A 117 53.77 10.19 37.77
N GLN A 118 52.93 10.08 38.81
CA GLN A 118 52.31 11.21 39.52
C GLN A 118 53.02 11.55 40.84
N GLY A 119 54.21 10.99 41.10
CA GLY A 119 55.03 11.33 42.28
C GLY A 119 54.78 10.49 43.54
N TYR A 120 54.00 9.41 43.46
CA TYR A 120 53.70 8.48 44.57
C TYR A 120 52.90 9.06 45.75
N ASP A 121 52.50 10.34 45.68
CA ASP A 121 51.80 11.03 46.76
C ASP A 121 50.35 10.54 46.91
N ASP A 122 49.69 10.14 45.82
CA ASP A 122 48.33 9.64 45.86
C ASP A 122 48.24 8.11 46.00
N LYS A 123 48.14 7.65 47.25
CA LYS A 123 47.92 6.22 47.58
C LYS A 123 46.48 5.74 47.28
N SER A 124 45.57 6.65 46.97
CA SER A 124 44.16 6.36 46.68
C SER A 124 43.89 6.12 45.18
N LEU A 125 44.87 6.37 44.31
CA LEU A 125 44.79 6.10 42.87
C LEU A 125 44.87 4.60 42.59
N PHE A 126 43.86 4.02 41.95
CA PHE A 126 43.82 2.63 41.50
C PHE A 126 43.45 2.57 40.03
N VAL A 127 44.26 1.87 39.24
CA VAL A 127 43.92 1.54 37.86
C VAL A 127 43.13 0.23 37.89
N CYS A 128 41.83 0.30 37.57
CA CYS A 128 40.92 -0.83 37.63
C CYS A 128 40.32 -1.16 36.26
N GLN A 129 39.85 -2.40 36.13
CA GLN A 129 39.16 -2.92 34.95
C GLN A 129 37.72 -3.31 35.32
N PRO A 130 36.80 -2.33 35.46
CA PRO A 130 35.40 -2.64 35.68
C PRO A 130 34.83 -3.38 34.46
N PRO A 131 33.99 -4.41 34.67
CA PRO A 131 33.27 -5.03 33.57
C PRO A 131 32.20 -4.05 33.07
N SER A 132 32.33 -3.60 31.81
CA SER A 132 31.31 -2.81 31.14
C SER A 132 30.58 -3.66 30.10
N LYS A 133 29.26 -3.47 29.98
CA LYS A 133 28.47 -4.15 28.95
C LYS A 133 28.68 -3.46 27.62
N TYR A 134 29.04 -4.25 26.62
CA TYR A 134 29.25 -3.80 25.26
C TYR A 134 28.18 -4.40 24.35
N TYR A 135 27.36 -3.53 23.76
CA TYR A 135 26.21 -3.93 22.95
C TYR A 135 26.45 -3.84 21.44
N ASP A 136 27.56 -3.25 20.97
CA ASP A 136 27.82 -3.12 19.53
C ASP A 136 28.39 -4.41 18.91
N LEU A 137 27.56 -5.45 18.96
CA LEU A 137 27.78 -6.78 18.39
C LEU A 137 27.13 -6.89 17.02
N GLU A 138 27.63 -7.79 16.17
CA GLU A 138 27.13 -7.93 14.81
C GLU A 138 25.62 -8.25 14.71
N GLU A 139 25.09 -9.05 15.63
CA GLU A 139 23.66 -9.37 15.68
C GLU A 139 22.78 -8.17 16.04
N ASN A 140 23.30 -7.26 16.88
CA ASN A 140 22.62 -6.04 17.28
C ASN A 140 22.71 -4.96 16.19
N GLN A 141 23.83 -4.91 15.48
CA GLN A 141 23.98 -4.10 14.27
C GLN A 141 22.98 -4.53 13.18
N LEU A 142 22.79 -5.84 12.99
CA LEU A 142 21.78 -6.36 12.06
C LEU A 142 20.35 -6.00 12.50
N LEU A 143 20.04 -6.13 13.79
CA LEU A 143 18.77 -5.67 14.35
C LEU A 143 18.55 -4.18 14.08
N LYS A 144 19.53 -3.33 14.40
CA LYS A 144 19.44 -1.88 14.14
C LYS A 144 19.25 -1.60 12.65
N PHE A 145 19.95 -2.32 11.78
CA PHE A 145 19.82 -2.20 10.33
C PHE A 145 18.40 -2.51 9.86
N ILE A 146 17.83 -3.66 10.22
CA ILE A 146 16.50 -4.07 9.73
C ILE A 146 15.39 -3.15 10.26
N LEU A 147 15.48 -2.69 11.52
CA LEU A 147 14.56 -1.71 12.10
C LEU A 147 14.62 -0.37 11.35
N ASN A 148 15.82 0.09 10.98
CA ASN A 148 15.97 1.28 10.15
C ASN A 148 15.38 1.09 8.74
N LYS A 149 15.52 -0.10 8.14
CA LYS A 149 14.92 -0.42 6.85
C LYS A 149 13.39 -0.43 6.90
N ILE A 150 12.78 -0.98 7.94
CA ILE A 150 11.32 -0.89 8.16
C ILE A 150 10.86 0.57 8.18
N ILE A 151 11.55 1.44 8.93
CA ILE A 151 11.24 2.89 8.97
C ILE A 151 11.42 3.53 7.60
N PHE A 152 12.51 3.23 6.91
CA PHE A 152 12.81 3.78 5.59
C PHE A 152 11.74 3.38 4.57
N LEU A 153 11.37 2.10 4.49
CA LEU A 153 10.39 1.61 3.53
C LEU A 153 9.03 2.25 3.74
N LYS A 154 8.55 2.31 4.98
CA LYS A 154 7.28 2.94 5.32
C LYS A 154 7.25 4.43 4.91
N ARG A 155 8.34 5.16 5.15
CA ARG A 155 8.41 6.61 4.85
C ARG A 155 8.55 6.94 3.37
N ASN A 156 9.30 6.14 2.61
CA ASN A 156 9.61 6.46 1.22
C ASN A 156 8.61 5.84 0.23
N PHE A 157 8.00 4.71 0.58
CA PHE A 157 7.18 3.94 -0.36
C PHE A 157 5.71 3.77 0.05
N VAL A 158 5.34 4.12 1.29
CA VAL A 158 3.97 3.87 1.80
C VAL A 158 3.31 5.13 2.35
N ASP A 159 4.04 6.06 2.96
CA ASP A 159 3.43 7.24 3.62
C ASP A 159 2.56 8.10 2.69
N PHE A 160 2.88 8.22 1.40
CA PHE A 160 2.05 8.96 0.45
C PHE A 160 0.67 8.34 0.24
N ILE A 161 0.50 7.03 0.48
CA ILE A 161 -0.79 6.34 0.40
C ILE A 161 -1.71 6.84 1.52
N PHE A 162 -1.17 7.02 2.72
CA PHE A 162 -1.93 7.42 3.90
C PHE A 162 -2.32 8.91 3.91
N LEU A 163 -1.52 9.78 3.29
CA LEU A 163 -1.74 11.24 3.34
C LEU A 163 -2.99 11.69 2.58
N ASN A 164 -3.44 10.93 1.59
CA ASN A 164 -4.53 11.35 0.70
C ASN A 164 -5.89 10.70 1.04
N GLU A 165 -5.99 9.89 2.11
CA GLU A 165 -7.23 9.23 2.54
C GLU A 165 -8.02 10.00 3.62
N LEU A 166 -7.93 11.33 3.66
CA LEU A 166 -8.57 12.17 4.69
C LEU A 166 -10.11 12.06 4.77
N ASN A 167 -10.78 11.36 3.85
CA ASN A 167 -12.25 11.28 3.76
C ASN A 167 -12.81 9.87 3.54
N LEU A 168 -12.23 8.82 4.13
CA LEU A 168 -12.84 7.48 4.07
C LEU A 168 -13.11 6.93 5.47
N GLU A 169 -14.32 6.38 5.62
CA GLU A 169 -14.99 5.93 6.83
C GLU A 169 -14.11 5.15 7.82
N LYS A 170 -14.53 5.15 9.09
CA LYS A 170 -13.91 4.34 10.15
C LYS A 170 -14.08 2.87 9.80
N ILE A 171 -13.03 2.25 9.27
CA ILE A 171 -12.94 0.80 9.11
C ILE A 171 -12.33 0.21 10.39
N ASP A 172 -12.77 -1.01 10.68
CA ASP A 172 -12.44 -1.84 11.83
C ASP A 172 -10.93 -2.08 12.01
N SER A 173 -10.54 -2.48 13.22
CA SER A 173 -9.18 -2.72 13.76
C SER A 173 -8.27 -3.72 12.99
N LYS A 174 -8.73 -4.24 11.84
CA LYS A 174 -8.03 -5.24 11.00
C LYS A 174 -7.49 -4.65 9.70
N ASP A 175 -7.53 -3.33 9.55
CA ASP A 175 -7.03 -2.67 8.36
C ASP A 175 -5.49 -2.80 8.23
N TRP A 176 -5.02 -3.07 7.01
CA TRP A 176 -3.59 -3.29 6.76
C TRP A 176 -2.75 -2.03 6.99
N GLN A 177 -3.34 -0.84 6.80
CA GLN A 177 -2.66 0.44 7.02
C GLN A 177 -2.37 0.66 8.51
N GLU A 178 -3.33 0.30 9.36
CA GLU A 178 -3.15 0.32 10.81
C GLU A 178 -2.04 -0.65 11.25
N SER A 179 -2.01 -1.85 10.66
CA SER A 179 -0.97 -2.84 10.93
C SER A 179 0.44 -2.31 10.61
N ILE A 180 0.64 -1.70 9.43
CA ILE A 180 1.92 -1.08 9.07
C ILE A 180 2.25 0.11 10.00
N SER A 181 1.25 0.91 10.36
CA SER A 181 1.42 2.03 11.26
C SER A 181 1.88 1.57 12.65
N ASN A 182 1.32 0.49 13.18
CA ASN A 182 1.72 -0.11 14.45
C ASN A 182 3.17 -0.65 14.40
N ILE A 183 3.53 -1.35 13.32
CA ILE A 183 4.90 -1.83 13.06
C ILE A 183 5.89 -0.66 13.07
N TYR A 184 5.55 0.43 12.37
CA TYR A 184 6.37 1.63 12.32
C TYR A 184 6.55 2.27 13.69
N GLN A 185 5.47 2.46 14.45
CA GLN A 185 5.54 3.10 15.77
C GLN A 185 6.35 2.27 16.76
N MET A 186 6.16 0.94 16.79
CA MET A 186 6.93 0.05 17.65
C MET A 186 8.42 0.08 17.31
N THR A 187 8.75 0.04 16.02
CA THR A 187 10.12 0.11 15.52
C THR A 187 10.79 1.43 15.89
N LYS A 188 10.09 2.55 15.66
CA LYS A 188 10.57 3.90 16.00
C LYS A 188 10.77 4.08 17.50
N LYS A 189 9.84 3.59 18.33
CA LYS A 189 9.98 3.62 19.80
C LYS A 189 11.16 2.78 20.28
N THR A 190 11.44 1.68 19.60
CA THR A 190 12.53 0.77 19.95
C THR A 190 13.90 1.38 19.67
N LEU A 191 14.07 2.00 18.50
CA LEU A 191 15.33 2.65 18.13
C LEU A 191 15.66 3.90 18.97
N LYS A 192 14.69 4.47 19.69
CA LYS A 192 14.90 5.58 20.64
C LYS A 192 15.47 5.14 22.01
N LYS A 193 15.66 3.84 22.25
CA LYS A 193 16.19 3.35 23.53
C LYS A 193 17.71 3.51 23.57
N VAL A 194 18.23 3.85 24.75
CA VAL A 194 19.66 4.17 24.98
C VAL A 194 20.63 3.11 24.45
N TYR A 195 20.26 1.82 24.49
CA TYR A 195 21.09 0.74 23.98
C TYR A 195 21.46 0.89 22.49
N PHE A 196 20.59 1.52 21.69
CA PHE A 196 20.83 1.71 20.25
C PHE A 196 21.71 2.93 19.96
N ASP A 197 21.97 3.79 20.94
CA ASP A 197 22.92 4.90 20.77
C ASP A 197 24.35 4.36 20.63
N ASP A 198 24.68 3.31 21.41
CA ASP A 198 25.99 2.66 21.40
C ASP A 198 26.18 1.65 20.26
N ILE A 199 25.11 1.22 19.58
CA ILE A 199 25.18 0.26 18.47
C ILE A 199 25.46 1.00 17.16
N SER A 200 26.52 0.62 16.47
CA SER A 200 26.90 1.23 15.20
C SER A 200 25.87 0.96 14.10
N SER A 201 25.53 2.00 13.32
CA SER A 201 24.72 1.84 12.10
C SER A 201 25.59 1.31 10.97
N ILE A 202 25.23 0.14 10.43
CA ILE A 202 25.93 -0.45 9.28
C ILE A 202 25.25 -0.03 7.96
N LYS A 203 26.06 0.17 6.91
CA LYS A 203 25.54 0.45 5.56
C LYS A 203 25.21 -0.82 4.78
N GLU A 204 26.02 -1.85 4.98
CA GLU A 204 25.93 -3.13 4.28
C GLU A 204 26.05 -4.29 5.25
N VAL A 205 25.24 -5.32 5.03
CA VAL A 205 25.22 -6.53 5.85
C VAL A 205 26.17 -7.57 5.26
N LYS A 206 27.30 -7.76 5.95
CA LYS A 206 28.28 -8.82 5.65
C LYS A 206 27.81 -10.19 6.17
N SER A 207 28.29 -11.29 5.59
CA SER A 207 27.97 -12.67 6.00
C SER A 207 28.30 -12.98 7.47
N LYS A 208 29.22 -12.23 8.09
CA LYS A 208 29.50 -12.38 9.53
C LYS A 208 28.31 -11.98 10.40
N HIS A 209 27.50 -11.00 10.00
CA HIS A 209 26.33 -10.58 10.75
C HIS A 209 25.29 -11.69 10.79
N LEU A 210 24.93 -12.24 9.62
CA LEU A 210 24.01 -13.37 9.54
C LEU A 210 24.49 -14.57 10.36
N ARG A 211 25.76 -14.95 10.21
CA ARG A 211 26.34 -16.09 10.93
C ARG A 211 26.29 -15.90 12.45
N LYS A 212 26.55 -14.70 12.96
CA LYS A 212 26.52 -14.39 14.40
C LYS A 212 25.08 -14.37 14.92
N THR A 213 24.17 -13.78 14.16
CA THR A 213 22.73 -13.75 14.47
C THR A 213 22.13 -15.16 14.54
N TYR A 214 22.45 -16.05 13.59
CA TYR A 214 21.98 -17.45 13.59
C TYR A 214 22.62 -18.35 14.64
N LYS A 215 23.86 -18.05 15.05
CA LYS A 215 24.56 -18.82 16.09
C LYS A 215 24.33 -18.26 17.49
N ASN A 216 23.51 -17.21 17.62
CA ASN A 216 23.27 -16.59 18.90
C ASN A 216 22.52 -17.56 19.83
N ARG A 217 22.92 -17.60 21.10
CA ARG A 217 22.25 -18.45 22.10
C ARG A 217 20.80 -18.02 22.34
N ASN A 218 20.51 -16.72 22.17
CA ASN A 218 19.16 -16.21 22.19
C ASN A 218 18.52 -16.43 20.80
N GLN A 219 17.67 -17.45 20.71
CA GLN A 219 17.01 -17.84 19.47
C GLN A 219 16.10 -16.75 18.88
N LEU A 220 15.73 -15.73 19.65
CA LEU A 220 14.96 -14.59 19.15
C LEU A 220 15.70 -13.83 18.03
N TYR A 221 17.04 -13.87 18.00
CA TYR A 221 17.82 -13.29 16.90
C TYR A 221 17.58 -14.00 15.57
N HIS A 222 17.13 -15.26 15.55
CA HIS A 222 16.82 -15.94 14.30
C HIS A 222 15.71 -15.22 13.53
N LEU A 223 14.76 -14.58 14.23
CA LEU A 223 13.70 -13.79 13.61
C LEU A 223 14.24 -12.50 12.97
N VAL A 224 15.30 -11.91 13.54
CA VAL A 224 16.02 -10.79 12.93
C VAL A 224 16.67 -11.22 11.61
N ALA A 225 17.33 -12.38 11.62
CA ALA A 225 17.95 -12.93 10.41
C ALA A 225 16.91 -13.25 9.32
N LYS A 226 15.77 -13.87 9.69
CA LYS A 226 14.67 -14.14 8.74
C LYS A 226 14.13 -12.87 8.09
N ALA A 227 13.87 -11.84 8.88
CA ALA A 227 13.41 -10.55 8.36
C ALA A 227 14.45 -9.91 7.42
N TYR A 228 15.75 -10.03 7.72
CA TYR A 228 16.80 -9.53 6.83
C TYR A 228 16.88 -10.34 5.53
N ILE A 229 16.80 -11.67 5.57
CA ILE A 229 16.85 -12.51 4.36
C ILE A 229 15.71 -12.12 3.42
N LEU A 230 14.48 -11.99 3.94
CA LEU A 230 13.37 -11.52 3.13
C LEU A 230 13.61 -10.13 2.53
N TYR A 231 14.23 -9.22 3.29
CA TYR A 231 14.61 -7.91 2.78
C TYR A 231 15.66 -7.99 1.66
N GLU A 232 16.68 -8.83 1.84
CA GLU A 232 17.74 -9.07 0.86
C GLU A 232 17.16 -9.66 -0.44
N ASP A 233 16.30 -10.66 -0.31
CA ASP A 233 15.65 -11.31 -1.43
C ASP A 233 14.78 -10.32 -2.25
N LEU A 234 13.97 -9.50 -1.58
CA LEU A 234 13.06 -8.57 -2.27
C LEU A 234 13.75 -7.33 -2.86
N PHE A 235 14.73 -6.75 -2.16
CA PHE A 235 15.27 -5.41 -2.46
C PHE A 235 16.73 -5.39 -2.91
N ILE A 236 17.47 -6.49 -2.76
CA ILE A 236 18.87 -6.60 -3.19
C ILE A 236 18.99 -7.59 -4.33
N ASN A 237 18.38 -8.76 -4.18
CA ASN A 237 18.41 -9.82 -5.20
C ASN A 237 17.29 -9.66 -6.24
N ASP A 238 16.31 -8.79 -5.96
CA ASP A 238 15.12 -8.59 -6.79
C ASP A 238 14.41 -9.91 -7.15
N ASP A 239 14.27 -10.81 -6.17
CA ASP A 239 13.64 -12.13 -6.35
C ASP A 239 12.13 -11.99 -6.60
N ILE A 240 11.76 -12.10 -7.86
CA ILE A 240 10.38 -11.98 -8.35
C ILE A 240 9.52 -13.14 -7.86
N GLU A 241 10.07 -14.35 -7.69
CA GLU A 241 9.29 -15.52 -7.25
C GLU A 241 8.90 -15.40 -5.78
N ILE A 242 9.81 -14.86 -4.95
CA ILE A 242 9.48 -14.55 -3.55
C ILE A 242 8.41 -13.47 -3.49
N LEU A 243 8.55 -12.39 -4.27
CA LEU A 243 7.51 -11.36 -4.34
C LEU A 243 6.17 -11.93 -4.79
N ARG A 244 6.14 -12.73 -5.87
CA ARG A 244 4.96 -13.44 -6.36
C ARG A 244 4.28 -14.18 -5.24
N ASN A 245 5.02 -15.04 -4.53
CA ASN A 245 4.50 -15.81 -3.41
C ASN A 245 3.89 -14.93 -2.31
N LEU A 246 4.54 -13.81 -1.95
CA LEU A 246 4.00 -12.89 -0.95
C LEU A 246 2.72 -12.18 -1.41
N VAL A 247 2.59 -11.90 -2.71
CA VAL A 247 1.40 -11.25 -3.29
C VAL A 247 0.24 -12.25 -3.35
N GLU A 248 0.49 -13.44 -3.89
CA GLU A 248 -0.51 -14.51 -4.02
C GLU A 248 -1.12 -14.91 -2.68
N ASN A 249 -0.29 -14.95 -1.63
CA ASN A 249 -0.75 -15.37 -0.30
C ASN A 249 -1.25 -14.22 0.59
N ARG A 250 -1.19 -12.95 0.13
CA ARG A 250 -1.61 -11.78 0.93
C ARG A 250 -2.28 -10.71 0.08
N ILE A 251 -3.47 -11.04 -0.42
CA ILE A 251 -4.28 -10.08 -1.18
C ILE A 251 -5.03 -9.16 -0.23
N ILE A 252 -5.06 -7.86 -0.55
CA ILE A 252 -5.89 -6.88 0.15
C ILE A 252 -7.31 -6.94 -0.41
N LYS A 253 -8.28 -7.31 0.44
CA LYS A 253 -9.70 -7.35 0.11
C LYS A 253 -10.40 -6.06 0.54
N ALA A 254 -11.29 -5.53 -0.30
CA ALA A 254 -12.19 -4.46 0.08
C ALA A 254 -13.14 -4.91 1.22
N ALA A 255 -13.31 -4.06 2.23
CA ALA A 255 -14.15 -4.39 3.37
C ALA A 255 -15.65 -4.19 3.10
N ASN A 256 -16.03 -3.30 2.18
CA ASN A 256 -17.42 -2.94 1.86
C ASN A 256 -17.84 -3.52 0.49
N PRO A 257 -19.01 -4.17 0.37
CA PRO A 257 -19.63 -4.58 -0.89
C PRO A 257 -19.69 -3.49 -1.97
N ASP A 258 -20.01 -2.24 -1.63
CA ASP A 258 -20.07 -1.12 -2.58
C ASP A 258 -18.71 -0.91 -3.25
N LYS A 259 -17.66 -0.88 -2.42
CA LYS A 259 -16.29 -0.70 -2.88
C LYS A 259 -15.83 -1.87 -3.74
N LEU A 260 -16.20 -3.09 -3.36
CA LEU A 260 -15.93 -4.28 -4.16
C LEU A 260 -16.60 -4.19 -5.54
N TYR A 261 -17.82 -3.66 -5.61
CA TYR A 261 -18.51 -3.47 -6.88
C TYR A 261 -17.88 -2.37 -7.75
N GLU A 262 -17.40 -1.27 -7.16
CA GLU A 262 -16.60 -0.26 -7.88
C GLU A 262 -15.35 -0.91 -8.53
N ILE A 263 -14.60 -1.69 -7.74
CA ILE A 263 -13.39 -2.37 -8.20
C ILE A 263 -13.73 -3.38 -9.30
N TYR A 264 -14.85 -4.09 -9.16
CA TYR A 264 -15.37 -5.01 -10.16
C TYR A 264 -15.62 -4.34 -11.51
N VAL A 265 -16.37 -3.23 -11.51
CA VAL A 265 -16.65 -2.45 -12.72
C VAL A 265 -15.35 -1.94 -13.34
N PHE A 266 -14.46 -1.40 -12.50
CA PHE A 266 -13.16 -0.90 -12.93
C PHE A 266 -12.29 -1.96 -13.61
N PHE A 267 -12.11 -3.14 -13.02
CA PHE A 267 -11.28 -4.19 -13.63
C PHE A 267 -11.89 -4.77 -14.90
N ASN A 268 -13.22 -4.82 -15.01
CA ASN A 268 -13.88 -5.21 -16.26
C ASN A 268 -13.60 -4.20 -17.41
N LEU A 269 -13.50 -2.90 -17.12
CA LEU A 269 -13.02 -1.91 -18.09
C LEU A 269 -11.57 -2.19 -18.51
N ILE A 270 -10.69 -2.47 -17.55
CA ILE A 270 -9.28 -2.74 -17.82
C ILE A 270 -9.08 -4.00 -18.65
N LYS A 271 -9.84 -5.06 -18.39
CA LYS A 271 -9.80 -6.32 -19.17
C LYS A 271 -10.09 -6.10 -20.66
N THR A 272 -10.85 -5.05 -20.98
CA THR A 272 -11.24 -4.72 -22.36
C THR A 272 -10.15 -3.92 -23.10
N LEU A 273 -9.19 -3.34 -22.38
CA LEU A 273 -8.05 -2.65 -22.98
C LEU A 273 -7.02 -3.66 -23.53
N PRO A 274 -6.28 -3.29 -24.60
CA PRO A 274 -5.15 -4.07 -25.11
C PRO A 274 -4.16 -4.52 -24.03
N GLU A 275 -3.42 -5.59 -24.30
CA GLU A 275 -2.43 -6.14 -23.36
C GLU A 275 -1.28 -5.17 -23.09
N ASN A 276 -0.87 -4.39 -24.10
CA ASN A 276 0.14 -3.34 -23.98
C ASN A 276 -0.42 -2.08 -23.29
N LYS A 277 -0.73 -2.21 -22.00
CA LYS A 277 -1.21 -1.12 -21.14
C LYS A 277 -0.27 -0.90 -19.96
N ASN A 278 -0.02 0.35 -19.64
CA ASN A 278 0.74 0.73 -18.46
C ASN A 278 -0.22 0.83 -17.27
N LEU A 279 -0.13 -0.15 -16.37
CA LEU A 279 -0.91 -0.22 -15.15
C LEU A 279 -0.16 0.45 -13.99
N LYS A 280 -0.91 1.07 -13.09
CA LYS A 280 -0.40 1.61 -11.83
C LYS A 280 -1.14 1.00 -10.64
N LEU A 281 -0.49 1.04 -9.48
CA LEU A 281 -1.17 0.68 -8.23
C LEU A 281 -2.34 1.64 -7.96
N LEU A 282 -3.46 1.08 -7.52
CA LEU A 282 -4.67 1.81 -7.15
C LEU A 282 -4.56 2.27 -5.71
N TYR A 283 -4.10 3.50 -5.55
CA TYR A 283 -4.15 4.24 -4.30
C TYR A 283 -4.32 5.73 -4.59
N SER A 284 -4.65 6.49 -3.56
CA SER A 284 -5.02 7.91 -3.60
C SER A 284 -3.92 8.88 -4.09
N GLY A 285 -2.67 8.43 -4.23
CA GLY A 285 -1.54 9.27 -4.66
C GLY A 285 -1.19 9.14 -6.14
N ASN A 286 -1.61 8.09 -6.84
CA ASN A 286 -1.37 7.99 -8.28
C ASN A 286 -2.30 8.92 -9.07
N ASP A 287 -1.80 9.54 -10.14
CA ASP A 287 -2.56 10.48 -10.97
C ASP A 287 -3.58 9.80 -11.88
N TYR A 288 -3.27 8.61 -12.35
CA TYR A 288 -4.12 7.77 -13.17
C TYR A 288 -3.87 6.31 -12.77
N ALA A 289 -4.78 5.44 -13.15
CA ALA A 289 -4.69 4.01 -12.89
C ALA A 289 -4.15 3.23 -14.10
N VAL A 290 -4.54 3.64 -15.32
CA VAL A 290 -4.13 2.96 -16.56
C VAL A 290 -3.90 3.96 -17.67
N ILE A 291 -2.87 3.72 -18.49
CA ILE A 291 -2.72 4.31 -19.83
C ILE A 291 -2.64 3.18 -20.86
N SER A 292 -3.37 3.32 -21.96
CA SER A 292 -3.33 2.39 -23.09
C SER A 292 -3.61 3.14 -24.41
N SER A 293 -3.34 2.50 -25.54
CA SER A 293 -3.60 3.07 -26.87
C SER A 293 -4.45 2.11 -27.69
N VAL A 294 -5.55 2.62 -28.25
CA VAL A 294 -6.46 1.87 -29.13
C VAL A 294 -6.54 2.60 -30.46
N GLY A 295 -5.83 2.11 -31.47
CA GLY A 295 -5.70 2.81 -32.75
C GLY A 295 -4.91 4.10 -32.59
N ASP A 296 -5.51 5.23 -32.98
CA ASP A 296 -4.95 6.59 -32.88
C ASP A 296 -5.36 7.32 -31.59
N VAL A 297 -5.97 6.61 -30.64
CA VAL A 297 -6.55 7.20 -29.43
C VAL A 297 -5.82 6.69 -28.21
N GLU A 298 -5.28 7.63 -27.44
CA GLU A 298 -4.74 7.38 -26.11
C GLU A 298 -5.89 7.38 -25.11
N ILE A 299 -5.94 6.34 -24.27
CA ILE A 299 -6.96 6.15 -23.24
C ILE A 299 -6.26 6.21 -21.88
N THR A 300 -6.65 7.18 -21.07
CA THR A 300 -6.21 7.29 -19.67
C THR A 300 -7.39 7.04 -18.75
N ILE A 301 -7.29 6.04 -17.87
CA ILE A 301 -8.32 5.72 -16.88
C ILE A 301 -7.89 6.21 -15.51
N TYR A 302 -8.73 7.05 -14.89
CA TYR A 302 -8.59 7.56 -13.53
C TYR A 302 -9.57 6.82 -12.62
N TYR A 303 -9.10 6.37 -11.46
CA TYR A 303 -9.93 5.70 -10.44
C TYR A 303 -10.00 6.56 -9.18
N GLN A 304 -11.21 6.91 -8.73
CA GLN A 304 -11.47 7.80 -7.59
C GLN A 304 -10.66 9.11 -7.62
N LYS A 305 -10.37 9.61 -8.81
CA LYS A 305 -9.58 10.83 -9.02
C LYS A 305 -10.11 11.61 -10.20
N THR A 306 -10.15 12.93 -10.02
CA THR A 306 -10.51 13.88 -11.07
C THR A 306 -9.23 14.45 -11.70
N PRO A 307 -9.05 14.36 -13.03
CA PRO A 307 -7.91 14.94 -13.73
C PRO A 307 -7.90 16.46 -13.60
N GLN A 308 -6.70 17.06 -13.68
CA GLN A 308 -6.50 18.48 -13.46
C GLN A 308 -7.33 19.35 -14.40
N MET A 309 -7.42 18.96 -15.67
CA MET A 309 -8.23 19.66 -16.67
C MET A 309 -9.73 19.72 -16.32
N LEU A 310 -10.27 18.69 -15.65
CA LEU A 310 -11.66 18.72 -15.15
C LEU A 310 -11.82 19.55 -13.88
N LYS A 311 -10.80 19.59 -13.01
CA LYS A 311 -10.80 20.44 -11.81
C LYS A 311 -10.83 21.93 -12.15
N GLU A 312 -10.07 22.34 -13.17
CA GLU A 312 -9.97 23.75 -13.59
C GLU A 312 -11.28 24.31 -14.14
N VAL A 313 -12.16 23.43 -14.63
CA VAL A 313 -13.43 23.82 -15.27
C VAL A 313 -14.64 23.51 -14.38
N SER A 314 -14.42 22.97 -13.19
CA SER A 314 -15.47 22.56 -12.25
C SER A 314 -16.19 23.80 -11.68
N GLN A 315 -17.46 23.93 -12.05
CA GLN A 315 -18.35 24.95 -11.49
C GLN A 315 -18.58 24.72 -9.99
N TYR A 316 -18.61 23.47 -9.54
CA TYR A 316 -18.75 23.12 -8.14
C TYR A 316 -17.57 23.65 -7.31
N LEU A 317 -16.33 23.44 -7.78
CA LEU A 317 -15.15 23.96 -7.09
C LEU A 317 -15.10 25.49 -7.11
N GLU A 318 -15.48 26.12 -8.22
CA GLU A 318 -15.60 27.58 -8.30
C GLU A 318 -16.61 28.11 -7.27
N ILE A 319 -17.76 27.47 -7.13
CA ILE A 319 -18.76 27.85 -6.12
C ILE A 319 -18.18 27.69 -4.71
N LEU A 320 -17.56 26.55 -4.38
CA LEU A 320 -16.97 26.35 -3.05
C LEU A 320 -15.90 27.41 -2.74
N ASP A 321 -15.09 27.78 -3.73
CA ASP A 321 -14.05 28.80 -3.60
C ASP A 321 -14.66 30.18 -3.28
N ASN A 322 -15.73 30.55 -3.98
CA ASN A 322 -16.43 31.82 -3.77
C ASN A 322 -17.05 31.96 -2.36
N TYR A 323 -17.23 30.85 -1.65
CA TYR A 323 -17.76 30.84 -0.28
C TYR A 323 -16.73 30.39 0.77
N GLU A 324 -15.45 30.29 0.42
CA GLU A 324 -14.37 29.82 1.30
C GLU A 324 -14.65 28.47 1.98
N ILE A 325 -15.43 27.61 1.31
CA ILE A 325 -15.74 26.26 1.78
C ILE A 325 -14.57 25.34 1.40
N ASN A 326 -14.19 24.44 2.31
CA ASN A 326 -13.10 23.48 2.07
C ASN A 326 -13.31 22.72 0.76
N LYS A 327 -12.32 22.80 -0.14
CA LYS A 327 -12.34 22.22 -1.48
C LYS A 327 -12.14 20.71 -1.40
N SER A 328 -13.23 19.95 -1.50
CA SER A 328 -13.16 18.54 -1.88
C SER A 328 -13.79 18.36 -3.24
N VAL A 329 -13.01 17.94 -4.23
CA VAL A 329 -13.54 17.62 -5.57
C VAL A 329 -14.46 16.41 -5.42
N LYS A 330 -15.71 16.52 -5.88
CA LYS A 330 -16.55 15.34 -6.06
C LYS A 330 -16.05 14.59 -7.28
N SER A 331 -15.43 13.44 -7.06
CA SER A 331 -14.97 12.58 -8.14
C SER A 331 -15.99 11.48 -8.41
N PRO A 332 -16.36 11.26 -9.69
CA PRO A 332 -16.87 9.96 -10.14
C PRO A 332 -15.92 8.82 -9.75
N ASP A 333 -16.46 7.60 -9.68
CA ASP A 333 -15.70 6.41 -9.31
C ASP A 333 -14.63 6.07 -10.36
N VAL A 334 -14.96 6.22 -11.65
CA VAL A 334 -14.02 6.10 -12.76
C VAL A 334 -14.21 7.25 -13.73
N ILE A 335 -13.11 7.79 -14.25
CA ILE A 335 -13.11 8.73 -15.38
C ILE A 335 -12.23 8.13 -16.47
N ILE A 336 -12.74 8.10 -17.69
CA ILE A 336 -12.00 7.66 -18.88
C ILE A 336 -11.78 8.89 -19.74
N GLU A 337 -10.51 9.22 -19.97
CA GLU A 337 -10.07 10.26 -20.88
C GLU A 337 -9.68 9.62 -22.21
N PHE A 338 -10.19 10.17 -23.30
CA PHE A 338 -9.85 9.79 -24.66
C PHE A 338 -9.16 10.98 -25.30
N LYS A 339 -7.90 10.80 -25.67
CA LYS A 339 -7.12 11.82 -26.37
C LYS A 339 -6.88 11.37 -27.80
N LYS A 340 -7.32 12.18 -28.75
CA LYS A 340 -7.11 11.99 -30.18
C LYS A 340 -6.62 13.31 -30.75
N ASP A 341 -5.41 13.32 -31.29
CA ASP A 341 -4.73 14.54 -31.72
C ASP A 341 -4.68 15.59 -30.58
N GLU A 342 -5.26 16.78 -30.80
CA GLU A 342 -5.38 17.84 -29.79
C GLU A 342 -6.71 17.78 -29.01
N ASP A 343 -7.65 16.94 -29.43
CA ASP A 343 -8.97 16.83 -28.80
C ASP A 343 -8.95 15.85 -27.63
N VAL A 344 -9.54 16.28 -26.50
CA VAL A 344 -9.69 15.48 -25.29
C VAL A 344 -11.17 15.33 -24.96
N PHE A 345 -11.61 14.09 -24.76
CA PHE A 345 -12.97 13.74 -24.41
C PHE A 345 -13.00 12.93 -23.11
N TYR A 346 -14.09 13.05 -22.35
CA TYR A 346 -14.25 12.36 -21.09
C TYR A 346 -15.54 11.54 -21.04
N ARG A 347 -15.44 10.35 -20.47
CA ARG A 347 -16.56 9.50 -20.04
C ARG A 347 -16.45 9.30 -18.55
N LEU A 348 -17.50 9.66 -17.81
CA LEU A 348 -17.56 9.46 -16.38
C LEU A 348 -18.35 8.18 -16.10
N VAL A 349 -17.90 7.38 -15.15
CA VAL A 349 -18.60 6.17 -14.71
C VAL A 349 -18.78 6.26 -13.20
N GLU A 350 -20.04 6.20 -12.77
CA GLU A 350 -20.44 6.13 -11.37
C GLU A 350 -21.05 4.76 -11.12
N VAL A 351 -20.72 4.15 -9.98
CA VAL A 351 -21.07 2.77 -9.66
C VAL A 351 -21.88 2.74 -8.36
N LYS A 352 -22.95 1.95 -8.36
CA LYS A 352 -23.84 1.79 -7.21
C LYS A 352 -24.26 0.34 -7.07
N ASN A 353 -23.87 -0.27 -5.96
CA ASN A 353 -24.32 -1.62 -5.60
C ASN A 353 -25.72 -1.54 -4.97
N SER A 354 -26.72 -1.25 -5.80
CA SER A 354 -28.12 -1.31 -5.40
C SER A 354 -29.02 -1.71 -6.56
N SER A 355 -30.17 -2.30 -6.22
CA SER A 355 -31.30 -2.63 -7.08
C SER A 355 -32.56 -1.86 -6.69
N GLU A 356 -32.48 -0.97 -5.70
CA GLU A 356 -33.61 -0.17 -5.24
C GLU A 356 -33.83 1.06 -6.13
N THR A 357 -35.07 1.26 -6.57
CA THR A 357 -35.44 2.37 -7.47
C THR A 357 -35.25 3.77 -6.87
N SER A 358 -35.35 3.91 -5.54
CA SER A 358 -35.05 5.15 -4.80
C SER A 358 -33.58 5.55 -4.99
N TYR A 359 -32.66 4.62 -4.77
CA TYR A 359 -31.22 4.82 -4.94
C TYR A 359 -30.84 5.11 -6.39
N VAL A 360 -31.51 4.51 -7.37
CA VAL A 360 -31.31 4.84 -8.79
C VAL A 360 -31.59 6.32 -9.05
N ARG A 361 -32.70 6.86 -8.50
CA ARG A 361 -33.07 8.27 -8.69
C ARG A 361 -32.05 9.22 -8.07
N GLU A 362 -31.63 8.96 -6.84
CA GLU A 362 -30.62 9.78 -6.15
C GLU A 362 -29.27 9.75 -6.89
N SER A 363 -28.88 8.58 -7.36
CA SER A 363 -27.64 8.40 -8.12
C SER A 363 -27.70 9.08 -9.49
N LEU A 364 -28.86 9.07 -10.14
CA LEU A 364 -29.09 9.83 -11.37
C LEU A 364 -28.95 11.34 -11.12
N TYR A 365 -29.51 11.86 -10.02
CA TYR A 365 -29.30 13.26 -9.63
C TYR A 365 -27.83 13.59 -9.39
N LYS A 366 -27.08 12.69 -8.74
CA LYS A 366 -25.63 12.84 -8.54
C LYS A 366 -24.89 12.95 -9.89
N VAL A 367 -25.21 12.06 -10.82
CA VAL A 367 -24.64 12.04 -12.17
C VAL A 367 -24.98 13.28 -12.99
N MET A 368 -26.23 13.77 -12.91
CA MET A 368 -26.62 15.05 -13.49
C MET A 368 -25.82 16.21 -12.90
N GLY A 369 -25.45 16.11 -11.62
CA GLY A 369 -24.52 17.02 -10.96
C GLY A 369 -23.17 17.10 -11.68
N TYR A 370 -22.56 15.96 -12.03
CA TYR A 370 -21.30 15.94 -12.79
C TYR A 370 -21.46 16.50 -14.20
N TYR A 371 -22.57 16.18 -14.88
CA TYR A 371 -22.87 16.75 -16.20
C TYR A 371 -22.86 18.28 -16.14
N LYS A 372 -23.54 18.85 -15.13
CA LYS A 372 -23.59 20.29 -14.92
C LYS A 372 -22.25 20.87 -14.52
N ASP A 373 -21.52 20.19 -13.64
CA ASP A 373 -20.23 20.64 -13.11
C ASP A 373 -19.19 20.87 -14.21
N PHE A 374 -19.11 19.97 -15.19
CA PHE A 374 -18.09 20.03 -16.24
C PHE A 374 -18.59 20.52 -17.61
N GLU A 375 -19.82 21.03 -17.71
CA GLU A 375 -20.45 21.42 -19.00
C GLU A 375 -19.70 22.54 -19.75
N ARG A 376 -18.88 23.35 -19.05
CA ARG A 376 -18.24 24.55 -19.59
C ARG A 376 -17.15 24.26 -20.63
N SER A 377 -16.51 23.10 -20.56
CA SER A 377 -15.32 22.81 -21.37
C SER A 377 -15.39 21.49 -22.11
N TYR A 378 -16.21 20.54 -21.64
CA TYR A 378 -16.28 19.22 -22.24
C TYR A 378 -17.71 18.88 -22.63
N LYS A 379 -17.90 18.55 -23.90
CA LYS A 379 -19.18 18.08 -24.41
C LYS A 379 -19.29 16.60 -24.10
N PHE A 380 -19.97 16.26 -23.01
CA PHE A 380 -20.56 14.93 -22.89
C PHE A 380 -21.58 14.76 -24.02
N THR A 381 -21.31 13.81 -24.89
CA THR A 381 -22.14 13.51 -26.07
C THR A 381 -22.66 12.08 -25.95
N SER A 382 -23.57 11.68 -26.82
CA SER A 382 -23.94 10.26 -26.96
C SER A 382 -22.73 9.36 -27.27
N LYS A 383 -21.67 9.92 -27.88
CA LYS A 383 -20.39 9.24 -28.08
C LYS A 383 -19.58 9.10 -26.79
N TYR A 384 -19.71 10.03 -25.85
CA TYR A 384 -19.02 10.04 -24.55
C TYR A 384 -20.02 10.28 -23.41
N PRO A 385 -20.96 9.34 -23.18
CA PRO A 385 -22.00 9.53 -22.19
C PRO A 385 -21.42 9.43 -20.79
N ILE A 386 -22.10 10.02 -19.81
CA ILE A 386 -21.89 9.65 -18.41
C ILE A 386 -22.66 8.37 -18.12
N VAL A 387 -22.01 7.42 -17.49
CA VAL A 387 -22.52 6.07 -17.27
C VAL A 387 -22.80 5.87 -15.78
N LEU A 388 -24.04 5.57 -15.42
CA LEU A 388 -24.42 5.09 -14.11
C LEU A 388 -24.56 3.56 -14.18
N VAL A 389 -23.68 2.85 -13.47
CA VAL A 389 -23.70 1.38 -13.40
C VAL A 389 -24.37 0.97 -12.09
N MET A 390 -25.57 0.42 -12.21
CA MET A 390 -26.32 -0.16 -11.09
C MET A 390 -26.03 -1.65 -11.00
N TRP A 391 -26.21 -2.25 -9.83
CA TRP A 391 -26.20 -3.72 -9.71
C TRP A 391 -27.39 -4.31 -10.48
N GLY A 392 -28.59 -3.78 -10.23
CA GLY A 392 -29.84 -4.23 -10.82
C GLY A 392 -30.95 -3.18 -10.69
N GLY A 393 -32.21 -3.64 -10.65
CA GLY A 393 -33.36 -2.75 -10.38
C GLY A 393 -33.82 -1.88 -11.54
N ILE A 394 -33.20 -2.00 -12.71
CA ILE A 394 -33.54 -1.27 -13.93
C ILE A 394 -33.75 -2.23 -15.09
N SER A 395 -34.67 -1.86 -15.98
CA SER A 395 -34.92 -2.54 -17.24
C SER A 395 -35.06 -1.49 -18.34
N LEU A 396 -34.34 -1.68 -19.44
CA LEU A 396 -34.53 -0.85 -20.64
C LEU A 396 -35.88 -1.16 -21.28
N SER A 397 -36.58 -0.13 -21.74
CA SER A 397 -37.81 -0.32 -22.52
C SER A 397 -37.49 -0.95 -23.87
N GLU A 398 -38.41 -1.75 -24.40
CA GLU A 398 -38.24 -2.40 -25.70
C GLU A 398 -37.95 -1.38 -26.81
N GLY A 399 -36.91 -1.64 -27.62
CA GLY A 399 -36.49 -0.77 -28.72
C GLY A 399 -35.72 0.50 -28.32
N TYR A 400 -35.53 0.77 -27.03
CA TYR A 400 -34.74 1.91 -26.58
C TYR A 400 -33.24 1.59 -26.56
N SER A 401 -32.44 2.46 -27.19
CA SER A 401 -30.98 2.38 -27.19
C SER A 401 -30.42 3.47 -26.26
N PRO A 402 -29.87 3.11 -25.08
CA PRO A 402 -29.35 4.10 -24.13
C PRO A 402 -28.18 4.90 -24.72
N PHE A 403 -27.44 4.34 -25.68
CA PHE A 403 -26.30 5.02 -26.33
C PHE A 403 -26.68 6.21 -27.21
N ASN A 404 -27.97 6.53 -27.33
CA ASN A 404 -28.41 7.77 -27.96
C ASN A 404 -28.41 8.96 -26.98
N ASP A 405 -28.29 8.70 -25.67
CA ASP A 405 -28.37 9.71 -24.62
C ASP A 405 -26.99 10.11 -24.09
N LYS A 406 -26.93 11.30 -23.46
CA LYS A 406 -25.72 11.83 -22.83
C LYS A 406 -25.48 11.25 -21.42
N ILE A 407 -26.52 10.72 -20.80
CA ILE A 407 -26.47 10.07 -19.49
C ILE A 407 -27.16 8.72 -19.67
N ILE A 408 -26.46 7.64 -19.37
CA ILE A 408 -26.97 6.28 -19.53
C ILE A 408 -26.96 5.57 -18.19
N ILE A 409 -27.96 4.72 -17.99
CA ILE A 409 -28.06 3.86 -16.82
C ILE A 409 -28.04 2.42 -17.30
N LEU A 410 -27.10 1.63 -16.80
CA LEU A 410 -26.92 0.22 -17.17
C LEU A 410 -26.93 -0.63 -15.91
N ASN A 411 -27.58 -1.79 -15.94
CA ASN A 411 -27.35 -2.81 -14.93
C ASN A 411 -26.01 -3.53 -15.19
N ARG A 412 -25.60 -4.39 -14.25
CA ARG A 412 -24.34 -5.14 -14.33
C ARG A 412 -24.16 -5.88 -15.66
N LEU A 413 -25.19 -6.61 -16.10
CA LEU A 413 -25.11 -7.44 -17.31
C LEU A 413 -25.06 -6.59 -18.58
N GLU A 414 -25.87 -5.53 -18.64
CA GLU A 414 -25.86 -4.57 -19.73
C GLU A 414 -24.51 -3.85 -19.83
N PHE A 415 -23.91 -3.50 -18.70
CA PHE A 415 -22.58 -2.90 -18.65
C PHE A 415 -21.53 -3.83 -19.25
N ILE A 416 -21.47 -5.09 -18.78
CA ILE A 416 -20.52 -6.11 -19.27
C ILE A 416 -20.71 -6.34 -20.78
N ASN A 417 -21.94 -6.49 -21.23
CA ASN A 417 -22.27 -6.73 -22.64
C ASN A 417 -21.92 -5.55 -23.56
N ASN A 418 -21.69 -4.36 -23.00
CA ASN A 418 -21.35 -3.16 -23.75
C ASN A 418 -19.96 -2.60 -23.40
N LEU A 419 -19.08 -3.36 -22.73
CA LEU A 419 -17.72 -2.92 -22.38
C LEU A 419 -16.92 -2.41 -23.59
N GLU A 420 -17.01 -3.10 -24.73
CA GLU A 420 -16.31 -2.64 -25.94
C GLU A 420 -16.79 -1.25 -26.39
N LYS A 421 -18.08 -0.96 -26.27
CA LYS A 421 -18.65 0.38 -26.55
C LYS A 421 -18.20 1.41 -25.51
N MET A 422 -17.88 0.95 -24.29
CA MET A 422 -17.34 1.79 -23.21
C MET A 422 -15.86 2.15 -23.40
N ILE A 423 -15.13 1.46 -24.28
CA ILE A 423 -13.70 1.69 -24.50
C ILE A 423 -13.40 2.14 -25.93
N LYS A 424 -14.06 1.56 -26.93
CA LYS A 424 -13.85 1.92 -28.33
C LYS A 424 -14.60 3.20 -28.65
N LEU A 425 -13.92 4.11 -29.35
CA LEU A 425 -14.59 5.22 -30.02
C LEU A 425 -15.49 4.63 -31.10
N ILE A 426 -16.79 4.51 -30.80
CA ILE A 426 -17.76 4.18 -31.84
C ILE A 426 -17.71 5.34 -32.85
N ASN A 427 -17.31 5.01 -34.07
CA ASN A 427 -17.42 5.92 -35.21
C ASN A 427 -18.87 6.06 -35.64
#